data_AF-A0A2M7FYU1-F1
#
_entry.id   AF-A0A2M7FYU1-F1
#
_cell.length_a   1.000
_cell.length_b   1.000
_cell.length_c   1.000
_cell.angle_alpha   90.00
_cell.angle_beta   90.00
_cell.angle_gamma   90.00
#
_symmetry.space_group_name_H-M   'P 1'
#
loop_
_entity.id
_entity.type
_entity.pdbx_description
1 polymer ?
#
loop_
_entity_poly.entity_id
_entity_poly.type
_entity_poly.pdbx_seq_one_letter_code
_entity_poly.pdbx_strand_id
1 'polypeptide(L)'
;MSLTRNATDFESLYKKFRTEYEQHYNPIYDKIREVFARKNQAAGLSPAATQSAEDELNKGLLEAQLRLTFLDPFLNALNWHTTTARLDRRQTLEYVNTVIEPQSHVTGNQWQYFDYLGFEQQRTSITPLMLFEAKRPSEQLPATNALVRAGITNGLSEDEKIVEIIAKALRGAQISGPWKAHIPQLQGYVKAIYSRTNSYPKKVAITNGEWLLIFTQPDKIFSDTPNFTNDQLLLFSSHAKIESNLNIIFGELAYVNLRETLHEINIGEIGFKSSLFDYALRGLYLIRHKKPSTVSSGGAAEIIVSPMVFLHSINGSWCYIRGTNEFDMPGNYAGLGHHLQSVQQYSDELFQRVEGYMTGGQFQPQTLNHHYGSVSFEDLKSVIELKDRSTPSEDHIYLVTGEFQHFILHSPTNSDCLTTHHYYQWSSCNSCGVANTTVPIVRRDFDLKSFFRADALELHHCAHQQVTSAKSHQIPSSSSFKRSRPSGEAFCEIWPFEQFLCCRTCIFQDVCLSSGVFNLPCQTQP
;
A
#
# COMPACT_ATOMS: atom_id res chain seq x y z
N MET A 1 6.35 -18.39 13.31
CA MET A 1 6.73 -18.88 11.97
C MET A 1 7.57 -17.81 11.29
N SER A 2 8.51 -18.16 10.42
CA SER A 2 9.19 -17.18 9.56
C SER A 2 8.16 -16.51 8.66
N LEU A 3 8.24 -15.19 8.48
CA LEU A 3 7.40 -14.47 7.52
C LEU A 3 7.72 -14.95 6.11
N THR A 4 6.70 -15.12 5.29
CA THR A 4 6.84 -15.49 3.88
C THR A 4 7.31 -14.30 3.10
N ARG A 5 8.45 -14.44 2.41
CA ARG A 5 9.10 -13.27 1.84
C ARG A 5 8.60 -12.89 0.47
N ASN A 6 8.56 -13.85 -0.43
CA ASN A 6 8.20 -13.65 -1.82
C ASN A 6 7.37 -14.84 -2.30
N ALA A 7 7.00 -14.82 -3.58
CA ALA A 7 6.29 -15.91 -4.22
C ALA A 7 6.99 -17.27 -4.09
N THR A 8 8.33 -17.32 -4.10
CA THR A 8 9.11 -18.57 -3.98
C THR A 8 9.05 -19.16 -2.58
N ASP A 9 9.15 -18.31 -1.55
CA ASP A 9 8.93 -18.72 -0.16
C ASP A 9 7.49 -19.20 0.04
N PHE A 10 6.52 -18.47 -0.54
CA PHE A 10 5.11 -18.84 -0.49
C PHE A 10 4.90 -20.20 -1.14
N GLU A 11 5.49 -20.43 -2.32
CA GLU A 11 5.45 -21.72 -3.01
C GLU A 11 6.01 -22.86 -2.16
N SER A 12 7.14 -22.62 -1.50
CA SER A 12 7.77 -23.61 -0.63
C SER A 12 6.88 -23.99 0.55
N LEU A 13 6.26 -23.00 1.21
CA LEU A 13 5.33 -23.21 2.31
C LEU A 13 4.03 -23.86 1.84
N TYR A 14 3.49 -23.41 0.70
CA TYR A 14 2.29 -23.95 0.07
C TYR A 14 2.44 -25.45 -0.20
N LYS A 15 3.53 -25.85 -0.87
CA LYS A 15 3.80 -27.27 -1.15
C LYS A 15 3.88 -28.08 0.14
N LYS A 16 4.49 -27.53 1.20
CA LYS A 16 4.61 -28.19 2.49
C LYS A 16 3.24 -28.43 3.14
N PHE A 17 2.47 -27.38 3.45
CA PHE A 17 1.20 -27.57 4.15
C PHE A 17 0.15 -28.29 3.27
N ARG A 18 0.25 -28.16 1.95
CA ARG A 18 -0.61 -28.93 1.03
C ARG A 18 -0.29 -30.41 1.08
N THR A 19 0.99 -30.78 1.08
CA THR A 19 1.38 -32.19 1.24
C THR A 19 0.87 -32.74 2.58
N GLU A 20 0.98 -31.97 3.66
CA GLU A 20 0.43 -32.34 4.97
C GLU A 20 -1.11 -32.50 4.91
N TYR A 21 -1.82 -31.57 4.24
CA TYR A 21 -3.26 -31.64 3.98
C TYR A 21 -3.65 -32.93 3.24
N GLU A 22 -3.02 -33.20 2.10
CA GLU A 22 -3.32 -34.34 1.23
C GLU A 22 -2.99 -35.68 1.90
N GLN A 23 -1.88 -35.78 2.64
CA GLN A 23 -1.43 -37.04 3.24
C GLN A 23 -2.14 -37.37 4.55
N HIS A 24 -2.42 -36.37 5.38
CA HIS A 24 -2.89 -36.61 6.74
C HIS A 24 -4.37 -36.29 6.91
N TYR A 25 -4.85 -35.21 6.29
CA TYR A 25 -6.19 -34.71 6.55
C TYR A 25 -7.20 -35.18 5.51
N ASN A 26 -6.85 -35.21 4.21
CA ASN A 26 -7.73 -35.73 3.15
C ASN A 26 -8.28 -37.14 3.43
N PRO A 27 -7.45 -38.11 3.87
CA PRO A 27 -7.96 -39.44 4.22
C PRO A 27 -8.88 -39.45 5.44
N ILE A 28 -8.70 -38.49 6.37
CA ILE A 28 -9.61 -38.33 7.52
C ILE A 28 -10.96 -37.80 7.04
N TYR A 29 -10.98 -36.84 6.12
CA TYR A 29 -12.22 -36.34 5.53
C TYR A 29 -13.00 -37.43 4.81
N ASP A 30 -12.33 -38.26 4.02
CA ASP A 30 -12.98 -39.36 3.32
C ASP A 30 -13.54 -40.41 4.29
N LYS A 31 -12.81 -40.73 5.35
CA LYS A 31 -13.33 -41.59 6.43
C LYS A 31 -14.53 -40.99 7.14
N ILE A 32 -14.51 -39.69 7.43
CA ILE A 32 -15.64 -38.98 8.05
C ILE A 32 -16.86 -39.08 7.12
N ARG A 33 -16.69 -38.78 5.82
CA ARG A 33 -17.74 -38.90 4.80
C ARG A 33 -18.30 -40.32 4.73
N GLU A 34 -17.44 -41.34 4.69
CA GLU A 34 -17.86 -42.74 4.66
C GLU A 34 -18.66 -43.15 5.91
N VAL A 35 -18.21 -42.76 7.10
CA VAL A 35 -18.89 -43.07 8.36
C VAL A 35 -20.30 -42.47 8.37
N PHE A 36 -20.44 -41.23 7.90
CA PHE A 36 -21.75 -40.58 7.80
C PHE A 36 -22.63 -41.22 6.73
N ALA A 37 -22.08 -41.51 5.55
CA ALA A 37 -22.82 -42.22 4.50
C ALA A 37 -23.37 -43.57 4.99
N ARG A 38 -22.58 -44.33 5.76
CA ARG A 38 -23.01 -45.61 6.35
C ARG A 38 -24.06 -45.44 7.45
N LYS A 39 -23.92 -44.43 8.33
CA LYS A 39 -24.92 -44.13 9.37
C LYS A 39 -26.28 -43.78 8.77
N ASN A 40 -26.30 -42.98 7.72
CA ASN A 40 -27.53 -42.60 7.02
C ASN A 40 -28.22 -43.81 6.37
N GLN A 41 -27.43 -44.75 5.83
CA GLN A 41 -27.98 -46.01 5.30
C GLN A 41 -28.51 -46.94 6.39
N ALA A 42 -27.83 -47.05 7.54
CA ALA A 42 -28.20 -47.97 8.62
C ALA A 42 -29.44 -47.53 9.43
N ALA A 43 -29.73 -46.23 9.49
CA ALA A 43 -30.80 -45.70 10.33
C ALA A 43 -32.21 -45.87 9.77
N GLY A 44 -32.39 -46.26 8.51
CA GLY A 44 -33.72 -46.51 7.91
C GLY A 44 -34.69 -45.31 7.96
N LEU A 45 -34.17 -44.10 8.23
CA LEU A 45 -34.93 -42.88 8.40
C LEU A 45 -35.46 -42.37 7.05
N SER A 46 -36.62 -41.68 7.07
CA SER A 46 -37.10 -40.99 5.87
C SER A 46 -36.06 -39.92 5.44
N PRO A 47 -35.54 -39.94 4.20
CA PRO A 47 -34.31 -39.23 3.81
C PRO A 47 -34.31 -37.71 3.90
N ALA A 48 -35.45 -37.05 4.13
CA ALA A 48 -35.55 -35.60 3.90
C ALA A 48 -35.31 -34.72 5.14
N ALA A 49 -35.71 -35.15 6.34
CA ALA A 49 -35.76 -34.28 7.53
C ALA A 49 -34.56 -34.46 8.47
N THR A 50 -34.14 -35.70 8.74
CA THR A 50 -32.97 -35.99 9.60
C THR A 50 -31.65 -35.76 8.85
N GLN A 51 -31.67 -35.99 7.54
CA GLN A 51 -30.55 -35.72 6.65
C GLN A 51 -30.23 -34.22 6.56
N SER A 52 -31.24 -33.34 6.61
CA SER A 52 -31.00 -31.89 6.53
C SER A 52 -30.20 -31.34 7.72
N ALA A 53 -30.46 -31.77 8.95
CA ALA A 53 -29.81 -31.24 10.15
C ALA A 53 -28.42 -31.87 10.41
N GLU A 54 -28.30 -33.18 10.18
CA GLU A 54 -26.99 -33.85 10.25
C GLU A 54 -26.10 -33.47 9.07
N ASP A 55 -26.64 -33.28 7.85
CA ASP A 55 -25.85 -32.78 6.72
C ASP A 55 -25.40 -31.34 6.94
N GLU A 56 -26.21 -30.46 7.54
CA GLU A 56 -25.80 -29.10 7.92
C GLU A 56 -24.67 -29.11 8.96
N LEU A 57 -24.79 -29.93 10.01
CA LEU A 57 -23.75 -30.09 11.03
C LEU A 57 -22.45 -30.68 10.43
N ASN A 58 -22.58 -31.65 9.52
CA ASN A 58 -21.46 -32.25 8.80
C ASN A 58 -20.80 -31.27 7.84
N LYS A 59 -21.58 -30.44 7.14
CA LYS A 59 -21.06 -29.39 6.25
C LYS A 59 -20.24 -28.36 7.04
N GLY A 60 -20.77 -27.89 8.18
CA GLY A 60 -20.07 -26.95 9.06
C GLY A 60 -18.76 -27.54 9.61
N LEU A 61 -18.77 -28.81 10.02
CA LEU A 61 -17.56 -29.48 10.54
C LEU A 61 -16.48 -29.64 9.47
N LEU A 62 -16.85 -30.05 8.25
CA LEU A 62 -15.90 -30.22 7.14
C LEU A 62 -15.28 -28.88 6.73
N GLU A 63 -16.07 -27.80 6.75
CA GLU A 63 -15.60 -26.45 6.46
C GLU A 63 -14.69 -25.91 7.57
N ALA A 64 -15.08 -26.06 8.84
CA ALA A 64 -14.25 -25.67 9.98
C ALA A 64 -12.91 -26.41 10.00
N GLN A 65 -12.90 -27.69 9.67
CA GLN A 65 -11.66 -28.45 9.59
C GLN A 65 -10.81 -28.00 8.39
N LEU A 66 -11.40 -27.69 7.23
CA LEU A 66 -10.67 -27.15 6.07
C LEU A 66 -9.99 -25.83 6.44
N ARG A 67 -10.70 -24.96 7.17
CA ARG A 67 -10.15 -23.71 7.70
C ARG A 67 -8.89 -23.97 8.52
N LEU A 68 -8.99 -24.83 9.55
CA LEU A 68 -7.87 -25.12 10.44
C LEU A 68 -6.68 -25.83 9.76
N THR A 69 -6.96 -26.74 8.83
CA THR A 69 -5.93 -27.65 8.28
C THR A 69 -5.32 -27.18 6.97
N PHE A 70 -5.98 -26.26 6.26
CA PHE A 70 -5.51 -25.76 4.98
C PHE A 70 -5.54 -24.23 4.89
N LEU A 71 -6.68 -23.59 5.17
CA LEU A 71 -6.81 -22.14 4.94
C LEU A 71 -6.01 -21.30 5.94
N ASP A 72 -5.96 -21.69 7.21
CA ASP A 72 -5.13 -21.03 8.21
C ASP A 72 -3.64 -21.09 7.83
N PRO A 73 -3.05 -22.27 7.51
CA PRO A 73 -1.71 -22.33 6.94
C PRO A 73 -1.52 -21.51 5.67
N PHE A 74 -2.49 -21.54 4.75
CA PHE A 74 -2.46 -20.79 3.49
C PHE A 74 -2.41 -19.28 3.72
N LEU A 75 -3.30 -18.76 4.57
CA LEU A 75 -3.37 -17.35 4.94
C LEU A 75 -2.14 -16.92 5.75
N ASN A 76 -1.67 -17.74 6.70
CA ASN A 76 -0.42 -17.49 7.42
C ASN A 76 0.79 -17.43 6.47
N ALA A 77 0.82 -18.29 5.44
CA ALA A 77 1.84 -18.24 4.40
C ALA A 77 1.70 -17.01 3.49
N LEU A 78 0.57 -16.31 3.50
CA LEU A 78 0.38 -15.00 2.86
C LEU A 78 0.57 -13.83 3.85
N ASN A 79 1.12 -14.11 5.04
CA ASN A 79 1.35 -13.17 6.15
C ASN A 79 0.06 -12.58 6.77
N TRP A 80 -1.06 -13.30 6.68
CA TRP A 80 -2.27 -13.04 7.45
C TRP A 80 -2.26 -13.83 8.75
N HIS A 81 -2.37 -13.15 9.89
CA HIS A 81 -2.36 -13.79 11.20
C HIS A 81 -3.78 -14.20 11.60
N THR A 82 -4.09 -15.49 11.48
CA THR A 82 -5.45 -16.03 11.71
C THR A 82 -5.72 -16.47 13.15
N THR A 83 -4.70 -16.64 14.00
CA THR A 83 -4.88 -17.19 15.35
C THR A 83 -5.49 -16.20 16.34
N THR A 84 -6.68 -16.51 16.85
CA THR A 84 -7.30 -15.97 18.07
C THR A 84 -6.76 -16.62 19.35
N ALA A 85 -5.50 -17.09 19.36
CA ALA A 85 -4.88 -17.53 20.59
C ALA A 85 -4.99 -16.38 21.58
N ARG A 86 -5.73 -16.57 22.68
CA ARG A 86 -6.02 -15.58 23.72
C ARG A 86 -4.76 -14.78 24.02
N LEU A 87 -4.60 -13.67 23.32
CA LEU A 87 -3.60 -12.68 23.64
C LEU A 87 -4.06 -12.16 24.99
N ASP A 88 -3.26 -12.46 26.01
CA ASP A 88 -3.34 -11.82 27.29
C ASP A 88 -3.53 -10.33 27.02
N ARG A 89 -4.53 -9.66 27.63
CA ARG A 89 -5.07 -8.34 27.22
C ARG A 89 -4.02 -7.20 27.15
N ARG A 90 -2.76 -7.49 27.42
CA ARG A 90 -1.59 -6.61 27.40
C ARG A 90 -0.62 -6.87 26.22
N GLN A 91 -0.73 -7.99 25.50
CA GLN A 91 0.03 -8.22 24.27
C GLN A 91 -0.85 -7.92 23.06
N THR A 92 -0.81 -6.65 22.68
CA THR A 92 -0.94 -6.12 21.31
C THR A 92 -2.10 -6.61 20.45
N LEU A 93 -3.18 -5.83 20.49
CA LEU A 93 -4.16 -5.64 19.40
C LEU A 93 -3.50 -5.25 18.05
N GLU A 94 -2.23 -4.85 18.04
CA GLU A 94 -1.49 -4.39 16.86
C GLU A 94 -1.08 -5.49 15.86
N TYR A 95 -1.15 -6.79 16.22
CA TYR A 95 -0.67 -7.88 15.35
C TYR A 95 -1.76 -8.73 14.71
N VAL A 96 -3.03 -8.51 15.05
CA VAL A 96 -4.15 -9.25 14.45
C VAL A 96 -4.64 -8.46 13.23
N ASN A 97 -4.12 -8.79 12.06
CA ASN A 97 -4.56 -8.22 10.78
C ASN A 97 -5.71 -9.02 10.13
N THR A 98 -6.18 -10.09 10.79
CA THR A 98 -7.30 -10.93 10.34
C THR A 98 -8.17 -11.33 11.52
N VAL A 99 -9.49 -11.12 11.43
CA VAL A 99 -10.44 -11.65 12.42
C VAL A 99 -11.21 -12.81 11.80
N ILE A 100 -11.23 -13.93 12.53
CA ILE A 100 -12.18 -15.03 12.30
C ILE A 100 -13.50 -14.61 12.95
N GLU A 101 -14.56 -14.50 12.14
CA GLU A 101 -15.94 -14.17 12.56
C GLU A 101 -16.20 -12.75 13.12
N PRO A 102 -16.06 -11.67 12.33
CA PRO A 102 -16.66 -10.38 12.67
C PRO A 102 -18.20 -10.49 12.67
N GLN A 103 -18.86 -10.02 13.73
CA GLN A 103 -20.32 -9.95 13.81
C GLN A 103 -20.87 -8.96 12.79
N SER A 104 -21.59 -9.39 11.75
CA SER A 104 -22.26 -8.48 10.80
C SER A 104 -23.74 -8.21 11.17
N HIS A 105 -24.30 -7.15 10.57
CA HIS A 105 -25.56 -6.48 10.93
C HIS A 105 -26.79 -7.42 10.89
N VAL A 106 -27.75 -7.16 11.78
CA VAL A 106 -29.07 -7.80 11.78
C VAL A 106 -29.84 -7.33 10.54
N THR A 107 -30.06 -8.22 9.58
CA THR A 107 -31.06 -8.00 8.54
C THR A 107 -32.16 -9.02 8.79
N GLY A 108 -33.15 -8.66 9.62
CA GLY A 108 -34.20 -9.58 10.07
C GLY A 108 -33.67 -10.73 10.94
N ASN A 109 -33.48 -10.51 12.25
CA ASN A 109 -33.16 -11.50 13.29
C ASN A 109 -32.02 -12.53 13.04
N GLN A 110 -31.27 -12.46 11.94
CA GLN A 110 -30.19 -13.38 11.64
C GLN A 110 -28.84 -12.66 11.66
N TRP A 111 -27.87 -13.28 12.34
CA TRP A 111 -26.47 -12.88 12.37
C TRP A 111 -25.78 -13.45 11.15
N GLN A 112 -25.05 -12.61 10.43
CA GLN A 112 -24.18 -13.02 9.33
C GLN A 112 -22.71 -12.95 9.82
N TYR A 113 -21.94 -14.00 9.59
CA TYR A 113 -20.54 -14.12 10.01
C TYR A 113 -19.66 -14.23 8.77
N PHE A 114 -18.55 -13.49 8.75
CA PHE A 114 -17.52 -13.66 7.73
C PHE A 114 -16.54 -14.75 8.18
N ASP A 115 -16.03 -15.54 7.24
CA ASP A 115 -15.04 -16.55 7.59
C ASP A 115 -13.70 -15.92 7.98
N TYR A 116 -13.19 -15.03 7.12
CA TYR A 116 -12.02 -14.22 7.38
C TYR A 116 -12.21 -12.80 6.86
N LEU A 117 -11.97 -11.82 7.72
CA LEU A 117 -11.84 -10.42 7.34
C LEU A 117 -10.44 -9.93 7.69
N GLY A 118 -9.64 -9.68 6.66
CA GLY A 118 -8.35 -9.01 6.74
C GLY A 118 -8.52 -7.49 6.76
N PHE A 119 -7.87 -6.81 7.69
CA PHE A 119 -7.94 -5.35 7.84
C PHE A 119 -6.65 -4.75 8.38
N GLU A 120 -6.50 -3.44 8.17
CA GLU A 120 -5.52 -2.61 8.85
C GLU A 120 -6.26 -1.71 9.85
N GLN A 121 -5.89 -1.81 11.13
CA GLN A 121 -6.45 -0.97 12.18
C GLN A 121 -5.54 0.22 12.44
N GLN A 122 -6.07 1.42 12.21
CA GLN A 122 -5.46 2.67 12.65
C GLN A 122 -6.15 3.14 13.94
N ARG A 123 -5.60 4.19 14.58
CA ARG A 123 -6.10 4.68 15.89
C ARG A 123 -7.61 4.97 15.92
N THR A 124 -8.20 5.38 14.79
CA THR A 124 -9.60 5.81 14.69
C THR A 124 -10.37 5.18 13.53
N SER A 125 -9.74 4.35 12.70
CA SER A 125 -10.34 3.75 11.51
C SER A 125 -9.90 2.30 11.30
N ILE A 126 -10.74 1.54 10.62
CA ILE A 126 -10.42 0.19 10.14
C ILE A 126 -10.50 0.25 8.62
N THR A 127 -9.39 -0.07 7.96
CA THR A 127 -9.33 -0.20 6.51
C THR A 127 -9.47 -1.68 6.15
N PRO A 128 -10.61 -2.11 5.58
CA PRO A 128 -10.77 -3.49 5.15
C PRO A 128 -9.85 -3.76 3.96
N LEU A 129 -9.07 -4.82 4.04
CA LEU A 129 -8.11 -5.20 3.00
C LEU A 129 -8.60 -6.41 2.21
N MET A 130 -9.05 -7.45 2.89
CA MET A 130 -9.43 -8.70 2.24
C MET A 130 -10.65 -9.33 2.91
N LEU A 131 -11.62 -9.75 2.11
CA LEU A 131 -12.65 -10.70 2.55
C LEU A 131 -12.29 -12.07 1.95
N PHE A 132 -12.19 -13.11 2.77
CA PHE A 132 -11.84 -14.44 2.30
C PHE A 132 -12.85 -15.46 2.82
N GLU A 133 -13.60 -16.06 1.91
CA GLU A 133 -14.71 -16.97 2.19
C GLU A 133 -14.29 -18.42 1.95
N ALA A 134 -14.52 -19.27 2.94
CA ALA A 134 -14.32 -20.70 2.85
C ALA A 134 -15.60 -21.39 2.36
N LYS A 135 -15.42 -22.50 1.64
CA LYS A 135 -16.49 -23.43 1.31
C LYS A 135 -16.04 -24.85 1.60
N ARG A 136 -17.00 -25.73 1.83
CA ARG A 136 -16.74 -27.17 1.99
C ARG A 136 -15.96 -27.75 0.79
N PRO A 137 -15.06 -28.73 0.99
CA PRO A 137 -14.26 -29.28 -0.10
C PRO A 137 -15.06 -29.90 -1.26
N SER A 138 -16.26 -30.43 -1.02
CA SER A 138 -17.10 -31.01 -2.07
C SER A 138 -17.78 -29.99 -2.99
N GLU A 139 -17.65 -28.69 -2.69
CA GLU A 139 -18.31 -27.63 -3.42
C GLU A 139 -17.76 -27.46 -4.83
N GLN A 140 -18.63 -27.55 -5.84
CA GLN A 140 -18.23 -27.49 -7.24
C GLN A 140 -18.35 -26.07 -7.82
N LEU A 141 -17.53 -25.78 -8.82
CA LEU A 141 -17.68 -24.59 -9.66
C LEU A 141 -18.99 -24.65 -10.47
N PRO A 142 -19.52 -23.51 -10.96
CA PRO A 142 -20.73 -23.48 -11.77
C PRO A 142 -20.63 -24.36 -13.01
N ALA A 143 -21.69 -25.12 -13.31
CA ALA A 143 -21.73 -25.98 -14.48
C ALA A 143 -21.76 -25.17 -15.80
N THR A 144 -20.89 -25.50 -16.76
CA THR A 144 -20.77 -24.79 -18.05
C THR A 144 -21.80 -25.22 -19.11
N ASN A 145 -22.54 -26.29 -18.84
CA ASN A 145 -23.50 -26.93 -19.77
C ASN A 145 -24.57 -25.98 -20.33
N ALA A 146 -24.96 -24.95 -19.56
CA ALA A 146 -25.96 -23.97 -20.00
C ALA A 146 -25.41 -23.04 -21.10
N LEU A 147 -24.15 -22.60 -20.98
CA LEU A 147 -23.52 -21.74 -21.97
C LEU A 147 -23.11 -22.50 -23.24
N VAL A 148 -22.63 -23.74 -23.08
CA VAL A 148 -22.28 -24.61 -24.22
C VAL A 148 -23.51 -24.86 -25.09
N ARG A 149 -24.69 -25.10 -24.50
CA ARG A 149 -25.95 -25.26 -25.24
C ARG A 149 -26.46 -23.98 -25.92
N ALA A 150 -26.09 -22.81 -25.39
CA ALA A 150 -26.47 -21.53 -25.96
C ALA A 150 -25.57 -21.08 -27.13
N GLY A 151 -24.49 -21.80 -27.44
CA GLY A 151 -23.55 -21.45 -28.51
C GLY A 151 -22.71 -20.19 -28.26
N ILE A 152 -22.74 -19.65 -27.03
CA ILE A 152 -22.13 -18.37 -26.66
C ILE A 152 -20.60 -18.49 -26.43
N THR A 153 -20.06 -19.71 -26.37
CA THR A 153 -18.70 -19.97 -25.84
C THR A 153 -17.73 -20.64 -26.81
N ASN A 154 -17.99 -20.55 -28.11
CA ASN A 154 -17.06 -21.10 -29.11
C ASN A 154 -15.69 -20.43 -28.97
N GLY A 155 -14.66 -21.23 -28.64
CA GLY A 155 -13.27 -20.78 -28.50
C GLY A 155 -12.82 -20.42 -27.08
N LEU A 156 -13.73 -20.38 -26.09
CA LEU A 156 -13.34 -20.16 -24.69
C LEU A 156 -12.88 -21.46 -24.02
N SER A 157 -11.87 -21.35 -23.16
CA SER A 157 -11.48 -22.40 -22.20
C SER A 157 -12.58 -22.62 -21.14
N GLU A 158 -12.54 -23.75 -20.43
CA GLU A 158 -13.53 -24.01 -19.36
C GLU A 158 -13.47 -22.96 -18.24
N ASP A 159 -12.28 -22.48 -17.88
CA ASP A 159 -12.11 -21.44 -16.86
C ASP A 159 -12.77 -20.12 -17.29
N GLU A 160 -12.57 -19.70 -18.55
CA GLU A 160 -13.20 -18.50 -19.11
C GLU A 160 -14.73 -18.63 -19.17
N LYS A 161 -15.25 -19.82 -19.46
CA LYS A 161 -16.70 -20.09 -19.41
C LYS A 161 -17.24 -19.94 -18.00
N ILE A 162 -16.54 -20.45 -17.00
CA ILE A 162 -16.94 -20.33 -15.59
C ILE A 162 -16.91 -18.86 -15.16
N VAL A 163 -15.84 -18.14 -15.47
CA VAL A 163 -15.72 -16.70 -15.19
C VAL A 163 -16.87 -15.92 -15.84
N GLU A 164 -17.21 -16.21 -17.09
CA GLU A 164 -18.33 -15.56 -17.78
C GLU A 164 -19.69 -15.85 -17.12
N ILE A 165 -19.92 -17.07 -16.61
CA ILE A 165 -21.13 -17.42 -15.84
C ILE A 165 -21.22 -16.58 -14.58
N ILE A 166 -20.12 -16.50 -13.83
CA ILE A 166 -20.05 -15.74 -12.58
C ILE A 166 -20.22 -14.24 -12.85
N ALA A 167 -19.56 -13.72 -13.88
CA ALA A 167 -19.67 -12.32 -14.30
C ALA A 167 -21.12 -11.96 -14.67
N LYS A 168 -21.82 -12.84 -15.42
CA LYS A 168 -23.25 -12.66 -15.71
C LYS A 168 -24.10 -12.71 -14.45
N ALA A 169 -23.83 -13.62 -13.52
CA ALA A 169 -24.57 -13.73 -12.26
C ALA A 169 -24.42 -12.49 -11.39
N LEU A 170 -23.20 -11.92 -11.32
CA LEU A 170 -22.93 -10.65 -10.63
C LEU A 170 -23.69 -9.48 -11.26
N ARG A 171 -23.97 -9.53 -12.57
CA ARG A 171 -24.82 -8.57 -13.30
C ARG A 171 -26.32 -8.92 -13.26
N GLY A 172 -26.72 -9.88 -12.42
CA GLY A 172 -28.13 -10.23 -12.17
C GLY A 172 -28.68 -11.40 -12.99
N ALA A 173 -27.88 -12.09 -13.79
CA ALA A 173 -28.32 -13.32 -14.47
C ALA A 173 -28.56 -14.45 -13.46
N GLN A 174 -29.45 -15.39 -13.81
CA GLN A 174 -29.68 -16.58 -12.99
C GLN A 174 -28.48 -17.53 -13.07
N ILE A 175 -28.05 -18.02 -11.91
CA ILE A 175 -27.02 -19.04 -11.76
C ILE A 175 -27.60 -20.25 -11.03
N SER A 176 -27.17 -21.45 -11.43
CA SER A 176 -27.67 -22.71 -10.88
C SER A 176 -26.82 -23.24 -9.72
N GLY A 177 -27.39 -24.16 -8.97
CA GLY A 177 -26.68 -24.84 -7.88
C GLY A 177 -26.40 -23.92 -6.70
N PRO A 178 -25.39 -24.25 -5.87
CA PRO A 178 -25.11 -23.50 -4.66
C PRO A 178 -24.68 -22.05 -4.88
N TRP A 179 -24.12 -21.74 -6.06
CA TRP A 179 -23.69 -20.39 -6.43
C TRP A 179 -24.84 -19.37 -6.48
N LYS A 180 -26.09 -19.84 -6.56
CA LYS A 180 -27.29 -19.01 -6.39
C LYS A 180 -27.33 -18.33 -5.02
N ALA A 181 -26.76 -18.97 -3.99
CA ALA A 181 -26.63 -18.41 -2.64
C ALA A 181 -25.29 -17.68 -2.45
N HIS A 182 -24.18 -18.22 -2.97
CA HIS A 182 -22.84 -17.65 -2.74
C HIS A 182 -22.68 -16.23 -3.29
N ILE A 183 -23.20 -15.94 -4.50
CA ILE A 183 -23.04 -14.60 -5.10
C ILE A 183 -23.78 -13.52 -4.29
N PRO A 184 -25.09 -13.68 -3.96
CA PRO A 184 -25.76 -12.74 -3.06
C PRO A 184 -25.13 -12.64 -1.67
N GLN A 185 -24.61 -13.75 -1.13
CA GLN A 185 -23.93 -13.75 0.17
C GLN A 185 -22.68 -12.85 0.15
N LEU A 186 -21.78 -13.05 -0.82
CA LEU A 186 -20.58 -12.22 -0.99
C LEU A 186 -20.95 -10.75 -1.24
N GLN A 187 -21.96 -10.47 -2.07
CA GLN A 187 -22.49 -9.11 -2.26
C GLN A 187 -22.95 -8.48 -0.93
N GLY A 188 -23.71 -9.23 -0.13
CA GLY A 188 -24.18 -8.79 1.18
C GLY A 188 -23.01 -8.50 2.12
N TYR A 189 -22.00 -9.36 2.13
CA TYR A 189 -20.81 -9.20 2.95
C TYR A 189 -20.01 -7.94 2.59
N VAL A 190 -19.74 -7.73 1.30
CA VAL A 190 -19.01 -6.55 0.84
C VAL A 190 -19.78 -5.27 1.16
N LYS A 191 -21.11 -5.25 0.96
CA LYS A 191 -21.97 -4.12 1.32
C LYS A 191 -22.00 -3.85 2.82
N ALA A 192 -22.05 -4.91 3.63
CA ALA A 192 -21.99 -4.79 5.09
C ALA A 192 -20.66 -4.17 5.57
N ILE A 193 -19.52 -4.60 4.98
CA ILE A 193 -18.21 -4.00 5.27
C ILE A 193 -18.17 -2.52 4.87
N TYR A 194 -18.63 -2.19 3.66
CA TYR A 194 -18.68 -0.82 3.16
C TYR A 194 -19.54 0.09 4.07
N SER A 195 -20.72 -0.38 4.47
CA SER A 195 -21.62 0.41 5.34
C SER A 195 -21.01 0.78 6.69
N ARG A 196 -20.03 0.00 7.18
CA ARG A 196 -19.40 0.19 8.50
C ARG A 196 -18.12 1.01 8.44
N THR A 197 -17.33 0.78 7.40
CA THR A 197 -15.98 1.35 7.27
C THR A 197 -15.92 2.49 6.26
N ASN A 198 -17.01 2.72 5.52
CA ASN A 198 -17.07 3.61 4.36
C ASN A 198 -16.00 3.28 3.29
N SER A 199 -15.52 2.03 3.28
CA SER A 199 -14.46 1.54 2.40
C SER A 199 -14.76 0.12 1.94
N TYR A 200 -14.49 -0.19 0.67
CA TYR A 200 -14.57 -1.56 0.16
C TYR A 200 -13.28 -2.33 0.50
N PRO A 201 -13.35 -3.66 0.73
CA PRO A 201 -12.14 -4.47 0.78
C PRO A 201 -11.39 -4.36 -0.55
N LYS A 202 -10.06 -4.41 -0.51
CA LYS A 202 -9.21 -4.38 -1.71
C LYS A 202 -9.35 -5.65 -2.53
N LYS A 203 -9.55 -6.79 -1.87
CA LYS A 203 -9.79 -8.09 -2.52
C LYS A 203 -10.92 -8.83 -1.85
N VAL A 204 -11.63 -9.62 -2.64
CA VAL A 204 -12.53 -10.67 -2.15
C VAL A 204 -12.05 -11.98 -2.73
N ALA A 205 -11.96 -13.03 -1.94
CA ALA A 205 -11.62 -14.35 -2.41
C ALA A 205 -12.60 -15.39 -1.86
N ILE A 206 -12.85 -16.44 -2.63
CA ILE A 206 -13.66 -17.59 -2.22
C ILE A 206 -12.99 -18.88 -2.69
N THR A 207 -12.94 -19.90 -1.84
CA THR A 207 -12.27 -21.17 -2.13
C THR A 207 -12.87 -22.33 -1.36
N ASN A 208 -12.71 -23.55 -1.89
CA ASN A 208 -12.94 -24.80 -1.18
C ASN A 208 -11.65 -25.60 -0.89
N GLY A 209 -10.48 -25.00 -1.14
CA GLY A 209 -9.17 -25.65 -1.12
C GLY A 209 -8.72 -26.23 -2.47
N GLU A 210 -9.66 -26.71 -3.31
CA GLU A 210 -9.35 -27.27 -4.63
C GLU A 210 -9.34 -26.23 -5.75
N TRP A 211 -10.24 -25.25 -5.67
CA TRP A 211 -10.31 -24.10 -6.57
C TRP A 211 -10.28 -22.80 -5.77
N LEU A 212 -9.82 -21.73 -6.40
CA LEU A 212 -9.76 -20.38 -5.81
C LEU A 212 -10.27 -19.37 -6.83
N LEU A 213 -11.16 -18.49 -6.40
CA LEU A 213 -11.64 -17.35 -7.18
C LEU A 213 -11.31 -16.05 -6.44
N ILE A 214 -10.64 -15.13 -7.11
CA ILE A 214 -10.27 -13.82 -6.58
C ILE A 214 -10.96 -12.72 -7.39
N PHE A 215 -11.60 -11.79 -6.68
CA PHE A 215 -12.18 -10.56 -7.22
C PHE A 215 -11.21 -9.41 -6.93
N THR A 216 -10.60 -8.83 -7.96
CA THR A 216 -9.46 -7.92 -7.81
C THR A 216 -9.85 -6.47 -7.54
N GLN A 217 -11.09 -6.07 -7.85
CA GLN A 217 -11.67 -4.73 -7.62
C GLN A 217 -13.11 -4.83 -7.08
N PRO A 218 -13.28 -5.18 -5.78
CA PRO A 218 -14.60 -5.40 -5.18
C PRO A 218 -15.54 -4.19 -5.25
N ASP A 219 -15.01 -2.96 -5.21
CA ASP A 219 -15.74 -1.71 -5.35
C ASP A 219 -16.47 -1.60 -6.69
N LYS A 220 -15.87 -2.11 -7.77
CA LYS A 220 -16.48 -2.14 -9.10
C LYS A 220 -17.37 -3.35 -9.33
N ILE A 221 -17.02 -4.48 -8.74
CA ILE A 221 -17.70 -5.78 -8.95
C ILE A 221 -19.00 -5.88 -8.15
N PHE A 222 -19.00 -5.41 -6.89
CA PHE A 222 -20.11 -5.57 -5.95
C PHE A 222 -20.89 -4.27 -5.68
N SER A 223 -20.66 -3.22 -6.47
CA SER A 223 -21.47 -2.00 -6.44
C SER A 223 -22.90 -2.26 -6.92
N ASP A 224 -23.81 -1.31 -6.69
CA ASP A 224 -25.19 -1.40 -7.14
C ASP A 224 -25.32 -1.44 -8.68
N THR A 225 -24.33 -0.90 -9.38
CA THR A 225 -24.19 -0.95 -10.83
C THR A 225 -22.83 -1.53 -11.21
N PRO A 226 -22.67 -2.87 -11.21
CA PRO A 226 -21.38 -3.51 -11.45
C PRO A 226 -20.77 -3.08 -12.79
N ASN A 227 -19.54 -2.55 -12.73
CA ASN A 227 -18.81 -2.07 -13.91
C ASN A 227 -17.40 -2.65 -13.92
N PHE A 228 -17.30 -3.89 -14.39
CA PHE A 228 -16.07 -4.66 -14.37
C PHE A 228 -15.94 -5.54 -15.61
N THR A 229 -14.69 -5.88 -15.93
CA THR A 229 -14.27 -6.78 -17.00
C THR A 229 -13.88 -8.14 -16.44
N ASN A 230 -13.90 -9.18 -17.28
CA ASN A 230 -13.73 -10.57 -16.81
C ASN A 230 -12.31 -10.86 -16.29
N ASP A 231 -11.29 -10.11 -16.72
CA ASP A 231 -9.92 -10.16 -16.20
C ASP A 231 -9.80 -9.76 -14.72
N GLN A 232 -10.85 -9.14 -14.16
CA GLN A 232 -10.92 -8.80 -12.74
C GLN A 232 -11.41 -9.96 -11.86
N LEU A 233 -11.72 -11.11 -12.47
CA LEU A 233 -12.12 -12.35 -11.85
C LEU A 233 -11.05 -13.41 -12.15
N LEU A 234 -10.14 -13.63 -11.22
CA LEU A 234 -9.05 -14.60 -11.37
C LEU A 234 -9.50 -15.96 -10.84
N LEU A 235 -9.76 -16.90 -11.74
CA LEU A 235 -10.14 -18.27 -11.41
C LEU A 235 -8.95 -19.21 -11.54
N PHE A 236 -8.68 -19.95 -10.47
CA PHE A 236 -7.81 -21.12 -10.45
C PHE A 236 -8.68 -22.33 -10.19
N SER A 237 -9.11 -23.01 -11.25
CA SER A 237 -10.15 -24.03 -11.21
C SER A 237 -9.74 -25.38 -10.61
N SER A 238 -8.46 -25.54 -10.28
CA SER A 238 -7.91 -26.78 -9.72
C SER A 238 -6.63 -26.51 -8.95
N HIS A 239 -6.23 -27.47 -8.13
CA HIS A 239 -4.96 -27.47 -7.43
C HIS A 239 -3.76 -27.24 -8.35
N ALA A 240 -3.73 -27.88 -9.53
CA ALA A 240 -2.65 -27.71 -10.50
C ALA A 240 -2.59 -26.26 -11.03
N LYS A 241 -3.76 -25.61 -11.20
CA LYS A 241 -3.84 -24.20 -11.55
C LYS A 241 -3.41 -23.28 -10.42
N ILE A 242 -3.79 -23.57 -9.17
CA ILE A 242 -3.33 -22.82 -8.00
C ILE A 242 -1.81 -22.89 -7.93
N GLU A 243 -1.23 -24.09 -7.99
CA GLU A 243 0.20 -24.34 -7.87
C GLU A 243 1.02 -23.68 -8.98
N SER A 244 0.54 -23.72 -10.22
CA SER A 244 1.20 -23.06 -11.35
C SER A 244 1.08 -21.53 -11.35
N ASN A 245 0.30 -20.94 -10.44
CA ASN A 245 0.05 -19.49 -10.39
C ASN A 245 0.24 -18.89 -8.98
N LEU A 246 1.04 -19.54 -8.12
CA LEU A 246 1.28 -19.07 -6.75
C LEU A 246 1.90 -17.66 -6.70
N ASN A 247 2.66 -17.26 -7.73
CA ASN A 247 3.18 -15.91 -7.87
C ASN A 247 2.07 -14.86 -8.06
N ILE A 248 1.06 -15.16 -8.87
CA ILE A 248 -0.09 -14.28 -9.08
C ILE A 248 -0.91 -14.22 -7.78
N ILE A 249 -1.17 -15.38 -7.16
CA ILE A 249 -1.92 -15.46 -5.91
C ILE A 249 -1.23 -14.67 -4.79
N PHE A 250 0.10 -14.78 -4.66
CA PHE A 250 0.87 -13.98 -3.71
C PHE A 250 0.75 -12.49 -4.01
N GLY A 251 0.92 -12.08 -5.27
CA GLY A 251 0.75 -10.69 -5.72
C GLY A 251 -0.63 -10.12 -5.36
N GLU A 252 -1.68 -10.93 -5.50
CA GLU A 252 -3.05 -10.50 -5.27
C GLU A 252 -3.49 -10.55 -3.81
N LEU A 253 -3.02 -11.52 -3.01
CA LEU A 253 -3.59 -11.78 -1.69
C LEU A 253 -2.63 -11.60 -0.52
N ALA A 254 -1.31 -11.48 -0.72
CA ALA A 254 -0.40 -11.32 0.40
C ALA A 254 -0.66 -10.01 1.16
N TYR A 255 -0.66 -10.05 2.50
CA TYR A 255 -0.93 -8.87 3.34
C TYR A 255 -0.09 -7.66 2.95
N VAL A 256 1.19 -7.91 2.64
CA VAL A 256 2.16 -6.89 2.21
C VAL A 256 1.76 -6.13 0.94
N ASN A 257 1.04 -6.77 0.02
CA ASN A 257 0.63 -6.18 -1.25
C ASN A 257 -0.72 -5.44 -1.15
N LEU A 258 -1.46 -5.67 -0.06
CA LEU A 258 -2.80 -5.11 0.12
C LEU A 258 -2.82 -3.91 1.07
N ARG A 259 -1.84 -3.79 1.96
CA ARG A 259 -1.68 -2.63 2.84
C ARG A 259 -1.42 -1.34 2.03
N GLU A 260 -2.09 -0.26 2.40
CA GLU A 260 -1.89 1.04 1.75
C GLU A 260 -0.88 1.93 2.48
N THR A 261 -0.67 1.68 3.78
CA THR A 261 0.11 2.58 4.61
C THR A 261 1.50 2.05 4.92
N LEU A 262 2.48 2.95 4.76
CA LEU A 262 3.77 2.85 5.39
C LEU A 262 3.58 2.73 6.91
N HIS A 263 4.18 1.71 7.51
CA HIS A 263 4.07 1.49 8.95
C HIS A 263 5.36 1.86 9.67
N GLU A 264 5.18 2.59 10.76
CA GLU A 264 6.25 2.87 11.70
C GLU A 264 6.58 1.61 12.50
N ILE A 265 7.85 1.22 12.50
CA ILE A 265 8.34 0.18 13.42
C ILE A 265 9.28 0.81 14.45
N ASN A 266 9.33 0.21 15.63
CA ASN A 266 10.33 0.57 16.62
C ASN A 266 11.67 -0.04 16.25
N ILE A 267 12.76 0.66 16.58
CA ILE A 267 14.11 0.20 16.26
C ILE A 267 14.44 -1.16 16.90
N GLY A 268 13.89 -1.45 18.09
CA GLY A 268 14.07 -2.74 18.76
C GLY A 268 13.42 -3.92 18.02
N GLU A 269 12.43 -3.66 17.16
CA GLU A 269 11.79 -4.69 16.35
C GLU A 269 12.68 -5.19 15.21
N ILE A 270 13.65 -4.37 14.77
CA ILE A 270 14.60 -4.75 13.71
C ILE A 270 15.42 -5.95 14.14
N GLY A 271 15.82 -6.04 15.41
CA GLY A 271 16.63 -7.17 15.89
C GLY A 271 15.97 -8.54 15.66
N PHE A 272 14.63 -8.60 15.64
CA PHE A 272 13.87 -9.81 15.36
C PHE A 272 13.55 -10.01 13.87
N LYS A 273 13.75 -8.97 13.06
CA LYS A 273 13.33 -8.87 11.66
C LYS A 273 14.49 -8.55 10.70
N SER A 274 15.74 -8.54 11.18
CA SER A 274 16.88 -7.98 10.45
C SER A 274 17.14 -8.66 9.10
N SER A 275 16.95 -9.97 9.03
CA SER A 275 17.08 -10.75 7.80
C SER A 275 15.96 -10.50 6.78
N LEU A 276 14.96 -9.68 7.12
CA LEU A 276 13.85 -9.33 6.25
C LEU A 276 14.08 -8.05 5.45
N PHE A 277 15.13 -7.28 5.74
CA PHE A 277 15.42 -6.01 5.07
C PHE A 277 16.64 -6.15 4.16
N ASP A 278 16.51 -5.75 2.89
CA ASP A 278 17.60 -5.79 1.90
C ASP A 278 18.31 -4.46 1.73
N TYR A 279 17.60 -3.35 1.83
CA TYR A 279 18.21 -2.01 1.80
C TYR A 279 17.38 -0.96 2.54
N ALA A 280 17.98 0.21 2.70
CA ALA A 280 17.35 1.35 3.34
C ALA A 280 17.54 2.62 2.54
N LEU A 281 16.68 3.59 2.84
CA LEU A 281 16.77 4.96 2.38
C LEU A 281 16.66 5.86 3.61
N ARG A 282 17.40 6.96 3.62
CA ARG A 282 17.13 8.06 4.54
C ARG A 282 15.89 8.81 4.08
N GLY A 283 15.30 9.52 5.01
CA GLY A 283 14.30 10.53 4.69
C GLY A 283 14.00 11.43 5.86
N LEU A 284 12.93 12.20 5.70
CA LEU A 284 12.47 13.18 6.67
C LEU A 284 10.96 13.08 6.81
N TYR A 285 10.49 13.34 8.02
CA TYR A 285 9.12 13.74 8.26
C TYR A 285 9.09 15.26 8.39
N LEU A 286 8.28 15.90 7.57
CA LEU A 286 8.09 17.34 7.60
C LEU A 286 6.71 17.66 8.15
N ILE A 287 6.65 18.57 9.11
CA ILE A 287 5.41 19.24 9.50
C ILE A 287 5.55 20.68 9.06
N ARG A 288 4.64 21.12 8.22
CA ARG A 288 4.57 22.52 7.79
C ARG A 288 3.29 23.09 8.38
N HIS A 289 3.39 24.14 9.18
CA HIS A 289 2.23 24.70 9.86
C HIS A 289 2.15 26.21 9.71
N LYS A 290 0.91 26.70 9.68
CA LYS A 290 0.60 28.11 9.48
C LYS A 290 0.61 28.85 10.81
N LYS A 291 1.65 29.64 11.08
CA LYS A 291 1.69 30.50 12.26
C LYS A 291 0.74 31.68 12.09
N PRO A 292 -0.23 31.87 13.00
CA PRO A 292 -1.13 33.02 12.97
C PRO A 292 -0.33 34.32 13.02
N SER A 293 -0.57 35.20 12.06
CA SER A 293 0.02 36.55 12.01
C SER A 293 -1.11 37.57 12.06
N THR A 294 -1.00 38.56 12.95
CA THR A 294 -1.96 39.66 13.07
C THR A 294 -1.88 40.65 11.91
N VAL A 295 -0.85 40.54 11.05
CA VAL A 295 -0.52 41.55 10.03
C VAL A 295 -0.81 41.06 8.60
N SER A 296 -1.17 39.78 8.41
CA SER A 296 -1.31 39.23 7.05
C SER A 296 -2.21 38.00 6.94
N SER A 297 -3.01 37.96 5.88
CA SER A 297 -3.94 36.88 5.52
C SER A 297 -3.25 35.52 5.25
N GLY A 298 -1.96 35.51 4.88
CA GLY A 298 -1.23 34.32 4.46
C GLY A 298 -0.59 33.46 5.56
N GLY A 299 -0.41 34.02 6.77
CA GLY A 299 0.34 33.38 7.87
C GLY A 299 1.82 33.13 7.56
N ALA A 300 2.67 33.09 8.59
CA ALA A 300 4.08 32.76 8.39
C ALA A 300 4.24 31.23 8.31
N ALA A 301 5.00 30.74 7.33
CA ALA A 301 5.35 29.32 7.25
C ALA A 301 6.44 28.97 8.25
N GLU A 302 6.18 27.95 9.06
CA GLU A 302 7.18 27.25 9.87
C GLU A 302 7.24 25.79 9.39
N ILE A 303 8.45 25.22 9.37
CA ILE A 303 8.70 23.84 8.97
C ILE A 303 9.49 23.16 10.08
N ILE A 304 8.97 22.05 10.57
CA ILE A 304 9.63 21.15 11.50
C ILE A 304 10.14 19.95 10.72
N VAL A 305 11.37 19.54 10.98
CA VAL A 305 12.06 18.44 10.31
C VAL A 305 12.37 17.35 11.33
N SER A 306 11.99 16.10 11.08
CA SER A 306 12.44 14.93 11.85
C SER A 306 13.15 13.94 10.92
N PRO A 307 14.39 13.49 11.23
CA PRO A 307 15.03 12.42 10.48
C PRO A 307 14.22 11.12 10.49
N MET A 308 14.29 10.37 9.40
CA MET A 308 13.67 9.05 9.25
C MET A 308 14.61 8.08 8.52
N VAL A 309 14.36 6.79 8.72
CA VAL A 309 14.93 5.72 7.90
C VAL A 309 13.78 4.87 7.36
N PHE A 310 13.73 4.72 6.05
CA PHE A 310 12.83 3.81 5.36
C PHE A 310 13.57 2.50 5.13
N LEU A 311 12.92 1.39 5.47
CA LEU A 311 13.46 0.05 5.27
C LEU A 311 12.62 -0.66 4.22
N HIS A 312 13.29 -1.12 3.18
CA HIS A 312 12.69 -2.03 2.22
C HIS A 312 12.86 -3.45 2.73
N SER A 313 11.78 -4.20 2.70
CA SER A 313 11.82 -5.62 2.97
C SER A 313 12.13 -6.38 1.68
N ILE A 314 12.85 -7.50 1.77
CA ILE A 314 12.97 -8.49 0.68
C ILE A 314 11.64 -9.02 0.14
N ASN A 315 10.54 -8.63 0.80
CA ASN A 315 9.17 -8.95 0.46
C ASN A 315 8.48 -7.88 -0.39
N GLY A 316 9.18 -6.79 -0.73
CA GLY A 316 8.60 -5.64 -1.41
C GLY A 316 7.83 -4.68 -0.49
N SER A 317 7.79 -4.92 0.82
CA SER A 317 7.18 -3.96 1.76
C SER A 317 8.10 -2.80 2.06
N TRP A 318 7.48 -1.69 2.40
CA TRP A 318 8.15 -0.59 3.08
C TRP A 318 7.65 -0.42 4.51
N CYS A 319 8.57 -0.19 5.43
CA CYS A 319 8.29 0.38 6.73
C CYS A 319 9.26 1.53 7.00
N TYR A 320 9.04 2.28 8.07
CA TYR A 320 9.93 3.36 8.45
C TYR A 320 10.17 3.41 9.95
N ILE A 321 11.22 4.09 10.33
CA ILE A 321 11.54 4.43 11.71
C ILE A 321 11.70 5.94 11.76
N ARG A 322 10.95 6.57 12.64
CA ARG A 322 11.04 8.01 12.86
C ARG A 322 12.02 8.31 13.99
N GLY A 323 12.89 9.29 13.77
CA GLY A 323 13.71 9.86 14.83
C GLY A 323 12.85 10.59 15.86
N THR A 324 13.25 10.54 17.12
CA THR A 324 12.54 11.23 18.23
C THR A 324 12.80 12.72 18.27
N ASN A 325 13.79 13.21 17.51
CA ASN A 325 14.20 14.59 17.51
C ASN A 325 13.51 15.36 16.39
N GLU A 326 13.00 16.53 16.74
CA GLU A 326 12.36 17.48 15.85
C GLU A 326 13.21 18.75 15.80
N PHE A 327 13.40 19.29 14.59
CA PHE A 327 14.23 20.46 14.35
C PHE A 327 13.42 21.52 13.62
N ASP A 328 13.24 22.67 14.26
CA ASP A 328 12.68 23.83 13.58
C ASP A 328 13.63 24.30 12.47
N MET A 329 13.11 24.44 11.25
CA MET A 329 13.83 25.10 10.18
C MET A 329 13.99 26.59 10.56
N PRO A 330 15.21 27.13 10.54
CA PRO A 330 15.47 28.44 11.11
C PRO A 330 14.81 29.55 10.28
N GLY A 331 14.09 30.43 10.98
CA GLY A 331 13.51 31.66 10.39
C GLY A 331 14.56 32.72 10.00
N ASN A 332 15.84 32.47 10.24
CA ASN A 332 16.94 33.30 9.75
C ASN A 332 17.96 32.44 8.99
N TYR A 333 18.53 32.99 7.93
CA TYR A 333 19.41 32.24 7.04
C TYR A 333 20.76 31.89 7.67
N ALA A 334 21.26 32.74 8.57
CA ALA A 334 22.52 32.50 9.30
C ALA A 334 22.48 31.20 10.12
N GLY A 335 21.31 30.81 10.63
CA GLY A 335 21.11 29.57 11.37
C GLY A 335 21.01 28.31 10.50
N LEU A 336 20.88 28.43 9.17
CA LEU A 336 20.63 27.29 8.29
C LEU A 336 21.78 26.28 8.32
N GLY A 337 23.04 26.74 8.33
CA GLY A 337 24.20 25.84 8.38
C GLY A 337 24.21 24.97 9.64
N HIS A 338 23.94 25.57 10.81
CA HIS A 338 23.84 24.83 12.08
C HIS A 338 22.66 23.85 12.08
N HIS A 339 21.52 24.26 11.53
CA HIS A 339 20.36 23.37 11.37
C HIS A 339 20.70 22.15 10.50
N LEU A 340 21.28 22.35 9.31
CA LEU A 340 21.65 21.25 8.42
C LEU A 340 22.65 20.29 9.09
N GLN A 341 23.64 20.83 9.82
CA GLN A 341 24.59 20.02 10.58
C GLN A 341 23.92 19.21 11.70
N SER A 342 22.97 19.82 12.41
CA SER A 342 22.22 19.14 13.47
C SER A 342 21.39 17.99 12.88
N VAL A 343 20.59 18.26 11.84
CA VAL A 343 19.78 17.22 11.19
C VAL A 343 20.67 16.10 10.63
N GLN A 344 21.81 16.46 10.04
CA GLN A 344 22.80 15.48 9.56
C GLN A 344 23.27 14.55 10.67
N GLN A 345 23.75 15.11 11.79
CA GLN A 345 24.22 14.32 12.93
C GLN A 345 23.15 13.34 13.42
N TYR A 346 21.93 13.80 13.64
CA TYR A 346 20.86 12.95 14.16
C TYR A 346 20.36 11.93 13.13
N SER A 347 20.37 12.27 11.84
CA SER A 347 20.10 11.31 10.78
C SER A 347 21.16 10.21 10.76
N ASP A 348 22.44 10.58 10.88
CA ASP A 348 23.55 9.61 10.92
C ASP A 348 23.48 8.72 12.16
N GLU A 349 23.21 9.28 13.34
CA GLU A 349 23.00 8.51 14.57
C GLU A 349 21.80 7.55 14.46
N LEU A 350 20.67 8.00 13.92
CA LEU A 350 19.50 7.14 13.71
C LEU A 350 19.83 5.97 12.78
N PHE A 351 20.50 6.26 11.66
CA PHE A 351 20.87 5.25 10.69
C PHE A 351 21.90 4.25 11.25
N GLN A 352 22.91 4.73 11.99
CA GLN A 352 23.89 3.86 12.67
C GLN A 352 23.21 2.92 13.68
N ARG A 353 22.21 3.40 14.41
CA ARG A 353 21.44 2.53 15.31
C ARG A 353 20.67 1.47 14.54
N VAL A 354 20.07 1.82 13.41
CA VAL A 354 19.37 0.87 12.52
C VAL A 354 20.35 -0.18 11.99
N GLU A 355 21.49 0.25 11.45
CA GLU A 355 22.57 -0.62 10.97
C GLU A 355 23.05 -1.58 12.08
N GLY A 356 23.17 -1.10 13.32
CA GLY A 356 23.57 -1.93 14.47
C GLY A 356 22.64 -3.10 14.79
N TYR A 357 21.39 -3.09 14.30
CA TYR A 357 20.46 -4.22 14.41
C TYR A 357 20.44 -5.12 13.17
N MET A 358 21.06 -4.71 12.06
CA MET A 358 21.10 -5.51 10.84
C MET A 358 22.12 -6.64 10.93
N THR A 359 21.80 -7.80 10.35
CA THR A 359 22.71 -8.96 10.30
C THR A 359 23.29 -9.09 8.90
N GLY A 360 24.61 -9.29 8.77
CA GLY A 360 25.22 -9.71 7.50
C GLY A 360 26.14 -8.73 6.75
N GLY A 361 26.53 -7.58 7.33
CA GLY A 361 27.55 -6.69 6.72
C GLY A 361 27.22 -5.21 6.89
N GLN A 362 27.98 -4.35 6.20
CA GLN A 362 27.70 -2.91 6.14
C GLN A 362 26.38 -2.66 5.41
N PHE A 363 25.44 -2.02 6.10
CA PHE A 363 24.11 -1.72 5.57
C PHE A 363 24.09 -0.23 5.23
N GLN A 364 24.19 0.12 3.96
CA GLN A 364 24.33 1.50 3.50
C GLN A 364 23.03 2.01 2.86
N PRO A 365 22.72 3.31 3.00
CA PRO A 365 21.54 3.88 2.36
C PRO A 365 21.72 3.87 0.84
N GLN A 366 20.66 3.49 0.11
CA GLN A 366 20.65 3.53 -1.34
C GLN A 366 20.53 4.97 -1.86
N THR A 367 21.03 5.19 -3.08
CA THR A 367 20.96 6.52 -3.68
C THR A 367 19.54 6.88 -4.10
N LEU A 368 19.23 8.17 -4.10
CA LEU A 368 17.93 8.65 -4.57
C LEU A 368 17.69 8.26 -6.04
N ASN A 369 18.72 8.33 -6.89
CA ASN A 369 18.63 7.91 -8.30
C ASN A 369 18.35 6.40 -8.42
N HIS A 370 18.94 5.56 -7.56
CA HIS A 370 18.63 4.13 -7.54
C HIS A 370 17.16 3.89 -7.20
N HIS A 371 16.63 4.61 -6.19
CA HIS A 371 15.21 4.53 -5.81
C HIS A 371 14.27 4.90 -6.97
N TYR A 372 14.53 6.01 -7.67
CA TYR A 372 13.74 6.40 -8.86
C TYR A 372 13.86 5.41 -10.03
N GLY A 373 14.95 4.64 -10.10
CA GLY A 373 15.13 3.57 -11.08
C GLY A 373 14.50 2.24 -10.67
N SER A 374 14.20 2.04 -9.39
CA SER A 374 13.78 0.74 -8.85
C SER A 374 12.32 0.41 -9.19
N VAL A 375 11.99 -0.88 -9.28
CA VAL A 375 10.60 -1.33 -9.43
C VAL A 375 9.73 -0.99 -8.22
N SER A 376 10.32 -0.86 -7.03
CA SER A 376 9.64 -0.58 -5.75
C SER A 376 9.27 0.90 -5.55
N PHE A 377 9.62 1.78 -6.50
CA PHE A 377 9.28 3.20 -6.42
C PHE A 377 7.77 3.45 -6.31
N GLU A 378 6.94 2.64 -6.97
CA GLU A 378 5.48 2.82 -6.89
C GLU A 378 4.94 2.54 -5.49
N ASP A 379 5.62 1.67 -4.72
CA ASP A 379 5.25 1.28 -3.36
C ASP A 379 5.71 2.32 -2.32
N LEU A 380 6.77 3.08 -2.62
CA LEU A 380 7.24 4.20 -1.82
C LEU A 380 7.62 5.36 -2.74
N LYS A 381 6.67 6.26 -2.98
CA LYS A 381 6.95 7.54 -3.63
C LYS A 381 7.88 8.38 -2.76
N SER A 382 8.71 9.22 -3.38
CA SER A 382 9.67 10.03 -2.63
C SER A 382 9.03 11.18 -1.87
N VAL A 383 7.85 11.65 -2.28
CA VAL A 383 7.09 12.68 -1.58
C VAL A 383 5.66 12.18 -1.36
N ILE A 384 5.27 12.01 -0.09
CA ILE A 384 3.94 11.51 0.29
C ILE A 384 3.31 12.52 1.24
N GLU A 385 2.25 13.20 0.79
CA GLU A 385 1.42 14.08 1.63
C GLU A 385 0.44 13.24 2.45
N LEU A 386 0.52 13.37 3.77
CA LEU A 386 -0.39 12.71 4.70
C LEU A 386 -1.57 13.65 4.96
N LYS A 387 -2.76 13.22 4.55
CA LYS A 387 -3.99 13.98 4.78
C LYS A 387 -4.46 13.75 6.21
N ASP A 388 -4.00 14.58 7.14
CA ASP A 388 -4.59 14.64 8.48
C ASP A 388 -5.83 15.56 8.45
N ARG A 389 -7.01 14.98 8.65
CA ARG A 389 -8.26 15.75 8.71
C ARG A 389 -8.45 16.47 10.05
N SER A 390 -7.66 16.12 11.06
CA SER A 390 -7.76 16.68 12.42
C SER A 390 -6.96 17.97 12.61
N THR A 391 -5.93 18.19 11.77
CA THR A 391 -5.04 19.38 11.82
C THR A 391 -5.02 20.11 10.46
N PRO A 392 -6.13 20.75 10.03
CA PRO A 392 -6.22 21.39 8.71
C PRO A 392 -5.26 22.58 8.49
N SER A 393 -4.57 23.03 9.54
CA SER A 393 -3.53 24.07 9.50
C SER A 393 -2.12 23.53 9.31
N GLU A 394 -1.97 22.21 9.16
CA GLU A 394 -0.70 21.50 9.08
C GLU A 394 -0.66 20.62 7.83
N ASP A 395 0.43 20.72 7.06
CA ASP A 395 0.76 19.75 6.03
C ASP A 395 1.80 18.79 6.60
N HIS A 396 1.48 17.49 6.63
CA HIS A 396 2.39 16.43 7.09
C HIS A 396 2.93 15.67 5.87
N ILE A 397 4.24 15.48 5.79
CA ILE A 397 4.88 14.96 4.58
C ILE A 397 5.98 13.96 4.94
N TYR A 398 5.93 12.78 4.32
CA TYR A 398 7.10 11.90 4.25
C TYR A 398 7.92 12.24 3.02
N LEU A 399 9.22 12.43 3.23
CA LEU A 399 10.17 12.80 2.20
C LEU A 399 11.35 11.83 2.18
N VAL A 400 11.44 11.01 1.14
CA VAL A 400 12.57 10.11 0.92
C VAL A 400 13.73 10.91 0.33
N THR A 401 14.88 10.85 1.00
CA THR A 401 16.08 11.60 0.62
C THR A 401 17.22 10.71 0.13
N GLY A 402 17.02 9.38 0.12
CA GLY A 402 18.02 8.43 -0.38
C GLY A 402 19.24 8.36 0.53
N GLU A 403 20.40 8.73 0.01
CA GLU A 403 21.66 8.80 0.74
C GLU A 403 21.82 10.11 1.53
N PHE A 404 21.03 11.13 1.21
CA PHE A 404 21.15 12.46 1.81
C PHE A 404 20.42 12.54 3.16
N GLN A 405 20.95 13.33 4.09
CA GLN A 405 20.34 13.53 5.41
C GLN A 405 19.28 14.63 5.41
N HIS A 406 19.23 15.48 4.37
CA HIS A 406 18.27 16.57 4.23
C HIS A 406 17.91 16.77 2.76
N PHE A 407 16.75 17.39 2.47
CA PHE A 407 16.36 17.74 1.09
C PHE A 407 17.04 19.00 0.53
N ILE A 408 17.83 19.67 1.37
CA ILE A 408 18.54 20.92 1.09
C ILE A 408 20.04 20.62 1.18
N LEU A 409 20.78 21.05 0.18
CA LEU A 409 22.23 20.95 0.16
C LEU A 409 22.86 22.11 0.94
N HIS A 410 23.98 21.82 1.61
CA HIS A 410 24.80 22.82 2.31
C HIS A 410 25.30 23.93 1.38
N SER A 411 25.55 23.59 0.12
CA SER A 411 25.98 24.52 -0.92
C SER A 411 25.39 24.12 -2.26
N PRO A 412 25.21 25.08 -3.18
CA PRO A 412 24.71 24.78 -4.52
C PRO A 412 25.67 23.87 -5.31
N THR A 413 25.13 22.96 -6.12
CA THR A 413 25.91 22.00 -6.92
C THR A 413 26.80 22.66 -7.99
N ASN A 414 26.50 23.90 -8.37
CA ASN A 414 27.29 24.70 -9.30
C ASN A 414 27.38 26.13 -8.76
N SER A 415 28.56 26.51 -8.28
CA SER A 415 28.85 27.84 -7.73
C SER A 415 28.84 28.94 -8.80
N ASP A 416 29.19 28.61 -10.04
CA ASP A 416 29.30 29.59 -11.15
C ASP A 416 27.92 30.10 -11.55
N CYS A 417 26.89 29.25 -11.40
CA CYS A 417 25.50 29.63 -11.55
C CYS A 417 25.08 30.71 -10.53
N LEU A 418 25.71 30.75 -9.35
CA LEU A 418 25.45 31.80 -8.35
C LEU A 418 26.15 33.10 -8.74
N THR A 419 27.44 33.02 -9.05
CA THR A 419 28.26 34.22 -9.26
C THR A 419 27.93 34.94 -10.56
N THR A 420 27.56 34.20 -11.61
CA THR A 420 27.41 34.75 -12.96
C THR A 420 26.00 35.26 -13.25
N HIS A 421 24.99 34.68 -12.61
CA HIS A 421 23.62 34.86 -13.07
C HIS A 421 22.64 35.44 -12.05
N HIS A 422 23.04 35.60 -10.78
CA HIS A 422 22.24 36.25 -9.73
C HIS A 422 20.77 35.78 -9.62
N TYR A 423 20.46 34.54 -10.03
CA TYR A 423 19.09 34.01 -10.11
C TYR A 423 18.39 33.83 -8.75
N TYR A 424 19.09 34.07 -7.64
CA TYR A 424 18.57 34.07 -6.27
C TYR A 424 18.17 35.48 -5.80
N GLN A 425 18.63 36.54 -6.47
CA GLN A 425 18.23 37.92 -6.21
C GLN A 425 17.08 38.29 -7.12
N TRP A 426 15.95 38.63 -6.51
CA TRP A 426 14.78 39.08 -7.24
C TRP A 426 15.03 40.42 -7.92
N SER A 427 15.71 41.35 -7.25
CA SER A 427 16.11 42.64 -7.80
C SER A 427 16.90 42.51 -9.11
N SER A 428 17.88 41.59 -9.15
CA SER A 428 18.67 41.27 -10.35
C SER A 428 17.82 40.59 -11.43
N CYS A 429 16.97 39.62 -11.06
CA CYS A 429 16.05 39.00 -12.03
C CYS A 429 15.05 40.02 -12.62
N ASN A 430 14.56 40.95 -11.80
CA ASN A 430 13.57 41.95 -12.19
C ASN A 430 14.17 43.00 -13.13
N SER A 431 15.40 43.46 -12.87
CA SER A 431 16.10 44.37 -13.80
C SER A 431 16.39 43.72 -15.16
N CYS A 432 16.58 42.39 -15.19
CA CYS A 432 16.71 41.60 -16.41
C CYS A 432 15.38 41.17 -17.03
N GLY A 433 14.22 41.50 -16.44
CA GLY A 433 12.90 41.12 -16.96
C GLY A 433 12.57 39.62 -16.86
N VAL A 434 13.24 38.88 -15.97
CA VAL A 434 13.10 37.43 -15.80
C VAL A 434 12.70 37.03 -14.37
N ALA A 435 12.18 37.97 -13.58
CA ALA A 435 11.67 37.70 -12.23
C ALA A 435 10.40 36.84 -12.26
N ASN A 436 10.31 35.86 -11.35
CA ASN A 436 9.16 34.95 -11.22
C ASN A 436 7.93 35.59 -10.57
N THR A 437 8.09 36.72 -9.89
CA THR A 437 7.03 37.48 -9.25
C THR A 437 7.15 38.97 -9.57
N THR A 438 6.03 39.71 -9.50
CA THR A 438 6.01 41.17 -9.69
C THR A 438 6.59 41.95 -8.51
N VAL A 439 6.64 41.33 -7.34
CA VAL A 439 7.20 41.89 -6.10
C VAL A 439 8.05 40.82 -5.40
N PRO A 440 9.13 41.21 -4.69
CA PRO A 440 9.97 40.24 -3.99
C PRO A 440 9.21 39.54 -2.87
N ILE A 441 9.47 38.24 -2.70
CA ILE A 441 8.94 37.46 -1.57
C ILE A 441 9.78 37.80 -0.32
N VAL A 442 9.36 38.82 0.40
CA VAL A 442 10.11 39.35 1.57
C VAL A 442 9.81 38.62 2.89
N ARG A 443 8.91 37.64 2.87
CA ARG A 443 8.53 36.85 4.06
C ARG A 443 8.36 35.37 3.72
N ARG A 444 8.46 34.53 4.75
CA ARG A 444 8.05 33.12 4.68
C ARG A 444 6.54 33.05 4.64
N ASP A 445 5.95 32.31 3.71
CA ASP A 445 4.53 32.36 3.44
C ASP A 445 3.93 30.94 3.28
N PHE A 446 2.89 30.67 4.06
CA PHE A 446 2.27 29.35 4.10
C PHE A 446 1.40 29.07 2.86
N ASP A 447 0.76 30.07 2.27
CA ASP A 447 -0.13 29.81 1.15
C ASP A 447 0.67 29.77 -0.18
N LEU A 448 1.72 30.60 -0.29
CA LEU A 448 2.63 30.61 -1.43
C LEU A 448 3.65 29.47 -1.45
N LYS A 449 3.78 28.71 -0.36
CA LYS A 449 4.78 27.63 -0.26
C LYS A 449 6.19 28.14 -0.48
N SER A 450 6.54 29.21 0.23
CA SER A 450 7.86 29.83 0.18
C SER A 450 8.42 29.97 1.59
N PHE A 451 9.45 29.19 1.92
CA PHE A 451 10.17 29.36 3.18
C PHE A 451 11.34 30.34 3.06
N PHE A 452 12.02 30.40 1.90
CA PHE A 452 13.15 31.30 1.68
C PHE A 452 12.71 32.64 1.10
N ARG A 453 13.35 33.72 1.56
CA ARG A 453 13.04 35.10 1.16
C ARG A 453 13.90 35.57 -0.01
N ALA A 454 13.28 36.29 -0.93
CA ALA A 454 13.96 37.02 -1.98
C ALA A 454 14.79 38.20 -1.42
N ASP A 455 15.89 38.54 -2.10
CA ASP A 455 16.76 39.70 -1.86
C ASP A 455 17.39 39.83 -0.46
N ALA A 456 17.13 38.91 0.46
CA ALA A 456 17.72 38.85 1.81
C ALA A 456 19.06 38.09 1.86
N LEU A 457 19.76 37.96 0.72
CA LEU A 457 20.95 37.12 0.52
C LEU A 457 20.74 35.63 0.87
N GLU A 458 19.49 35.16 0.91
CA GLU A 458 19.18 33.75 1.11
C GLU A 458 19.41 32.99 -0.21
N LEU A 459 20.58 32.35 -0.36
CA LEU A 459 21.02 31.71 -1.61
C LEU A 459 20.15 30.52 -2.04
N HIS A 460 19.35 29.99 -1.11
CA HIS A 460 18.40 28.91 -1.36
C HIS A 460 17.10 29.38 -2.03
N HIS A 461 16.83 30.67 -2.12
CA HIS A 461 15.71 31.20 -2.89
C HIS A 461 16.04 31.26 -4.40
N CYS A 462 15.08 31.00 -5.27
CA CYS A 462 15.19 31.24 -6.71
C CYS A 462 14.08 32.19 -7.18
N ALA A 463 14.49 33.31 -7.76
CA ALA A 463 13.61 34.36 -8.26
C ALA A 463 13.43 34.31 -9.79
N HIS A 464 13.95 33.29 -10.48
CA HIS A 464 13.96 33.24 -11.94
C HIS A 464 12.69 32.58 -12.52
N GLN A 465 11.96 33.30 -13.39
CA GLN A 465 10.67 32.89 -13.94
C GLN A 465 10.72 31.55 -14.69
N GLN A 466 11.75 31.32 -15.49
CA GLN A 466 11.87 30.06 -16.25
C GLN A 466 12.06 28.85 -15.33
N VAL A 467 12.73 29.02 -14.18
CA VAL A 467 12.91 27.94 -13.20
C VAL A 467 11.56 27.63 -12.54
N THR A 468 10.84 28.66 -12.09
CA THR A 468 9.48 28.49 -11.54
C THR A 468 8.54 27.84 -12.56
N SER A 469 8.59 28.28 -13.83
CA SER A 469 7.78 27.72 -14.91
C SER A 469 8.09 26.24 -15.13
N ALA A 470 9.38 25.87 -15.20
CA ALA A 470 9.80 24.48 -15.34
C ALA A 470 9.38 23.62 -14.13
N LYS A 471 9.45 24.16 -12.90
CA LYS A 471 9.01 23.45 -11.69
C LYS A 471 7.50 23.19 -11.71
N SER A 472 6.72 24.17 -12.18
CA SER A 472 5.26 24.12 -12.28
C SER A 472 4.73 23.34 -13.48
N HIS A 473 5.60 22.96 -14.43
CA HIS A 473 5.19 22.28 -15.65
C HIS A 473 4.41 21.01 -15.31
N GLN A 474 3.33 20.74 -16.04
CA GLN A 474 2.49 19.57 -15.74
C GLN A 474 3.16 18.29 -16.22
N ILE A 475 3.09 17.23 -15.42
CA ILE A 475 3.60 15.91 -15.79
C ILE A 475 2.72 15.34 -16.92
N PRO A 476 3.28 15.09 -18.12
CA PRO A 476 2.51 14.54 -19.23
C PRO A 476 1.98 13.15 -18.90
N SER A 477 0.78 12.81 -19.38
CA SER A 477 0.20 11.47 -19.19
C SER A 477 1.01 10.36 -19.88
N SER A 478 1.82 10.73 -20.87
CA SER A 478 2.72 9.85 -21.61
C SER A 478 4.15 9.82 -21.07
N SER A 479 4.42 10.37 -19.88
CA SER A 479 5.79 10.40 -19.35
C SER A 479 6.26 9.00 -18.95
N SER A 480 7.38 8.54 -19.51
CA SER A 480 8.02 7.27 -19.14
C SER A 480 8.84 7.36 -17.84
N PHE A 481 9.03 8.57 -17.29
CA PHE A 481 9.82 8.80 -16.09
C PHE A 481 8.96 8.70 -14.83
N LYS A 482 9.50 8.05 -13.80
CA LYS A 482 8.85 7.90 -12.50
C LYS A 482 8.85 9.22 -11.72
N ARG A 483 7.70 9.55 -11.13
CA ARG A 483 7.47 10.76 -10.32
C ARG A 483 6.60 10.45 -9.11
N SER A 484 6.80 11.18 -8.02
CA SER A 484 5.92 11.05 -6.84
C SER A 484 4.52 11.58 -7.13
N ARG A 485 4.45 12.59 -8.00
CA ARG A 485 3.21 13.26 -8.39
C ARG A 485 2.56 12.56 -9.59
N PRO A 486 1.23 12.45 -9.62
CA PRO A 486 0.51 11.92 -10.78
C PRO A 486 0.56 12.87 -11.98
N SER A 487 0.16 12.35 -13.15
CA SER A 487 0.01 13.16 -14.36
C SER A 487 -0.95 14.34 -14.16
N GLY A 488 -0.64 15.48 -14.79
CA GLY A 488 -1.40 16.72 -14.70
C GLY A 488 -0.99 17.62 -13.53
N GLU A 489 -0.17 17.13 -12.60
CA GLU A 489 0.37 17.92 -11.50
C GLU A 489 1.77 18.47 -11.80
N ALA A 490 2.26 19.35 -10.92
CA ALA A 490 3.56 19.99 -11.07
C ALA A 490 4.71 18.97 -11.11
N PHE A 491 5.68 19.24 -11.98
CA PHE A 491 6.81 18.38 -12.25
C PHE A 491 7.80 18.27 -11.08
N CYS A 492 7.96 19.36 -10.32
CA CYS A 492 8.90 19.38 -9.19
C CYS A 492 8.39 18.56 -8.00
N GLU A 493 9.22 17.65 -7.49
CA GLU A 493 8.89 16.74 -6.39
C GLU A 493 8.48 17.48 -5.11
N ILE A 494 9.19 18.55 -4.75
CA ILE A 494 8.94 19.33 -3.53
C ILE A 494 7.91 20.47 -3.71
N TRP A 495 7.33 20.60 -4.91
CA TRP A 495 6.26 21.57 -5.18
C TRP A 495 5.11 21.60 -4.15
N PRO A 496 4.72 20.46 -3.53
CA PRO A 496 3.64 20.44 -2.55
C PRO A 496 3.92 21.28 -1.31
N PHE A 497 5.17 21.58 -0.97
CA PHE A 497 5.51 22.33 0.25
C PHE A 497 6.52 23.46 0.06
N GLU A 498 7.27 23.48 -1.04
CA GLU A 498 8.28 24.50 -1.31
C GLU A 498 8.46 24.78 -2.82
N GLN A 499 7.91 25.90 -3.29
CA GLN A 499 7.87 26.31 -4.70
C GLN A 499 9.06 27.17 -5.12
N PHE A 500 9.77 27.80 -4.19
CA PHE A 500 10.79 28.81 -4.48
C PHE A 500 12.21 28.38 -4.10
N LEU A 501 12.39 27.18 -3.50
CA LEU A 501 13.73 26.59 -3.33
C LEU A 501 14.43 26.45 -4.68
N CYS A 502 15.67 26.93 -4.72
CA CYS A 502 16.57 26.81 -5.86
C CYS A 502 16.89 25.34 -6.14
N CYS A 503 16.70 24.93 -7.39
CA CYS A 503 16.99 23.56 -7.81
C CYS A 503 18.47 23.19 -7.62
N ARG A 504 19.38 24.16 -7.68
CA ARG A 504 20.82 23.93 -7.42
C ARG A 504 21.16 23.58 -5.98
N THR A 505 20.24 23.84 -5.05
CA THR A 505 20.39 23.53 -3.63
C THR A 505 19.49 22.38 -3.18
N CYS A 506 18.82 21.70 -4.11
CA CYS A 506 17.86 20.64 -3.80
C CYS A 506 18.43 19.28 -4.19
N ILE A 507 18.27 18.27 -3.33
CA ILE A 507 18.75 16.91 -3.62
C ILE A 507 18.06 16.26 -4.84
N PHE A 508 16.84 16.71 -5.17
CA PHE A 508 16.07 16.19 -6.30
C PHE A 508 16.53 16.75 -7.65
N GLN A 509 17.59 17.56 -7.69
CA GLN A 509 18.08 18.19 -8.91
C GLN A 509 18.30 17.16 -10.03
N ASP A 510 19.07 16.10 -9.76
CA ASP A 510 19.47 15.14 -10.79
C ASP A 510 18.28 14.31 -11.27
N VAL A 511 17.39 13.94 -10.35
CA VAL A 511 16.11 13.29 -10.67
C VAL A 511 15.24 14.17 -11.59
N CYS A 512 15.15 15.47 -11.31
CA CYS A 512 14.39 16.39 -12.15
C CYS A 512 15.03 16.56 -13.54
N LEU A 513 16.35 16.72 -13.58
CA LEU A 513 17.11 16.94 -14.81
C LEU A 513 17.15 15.74 -15.75
N SER A 514 17.13 14.51 -15.22
CA SER A 514 17.14 13.29 -16.04
C SER A 514 15.96 13.14 -17.00
N SER A 515 14.89 13.93 -16.83
CA SER A 515 13.70 13.90 -17.69
C SER A 515 13.86 14.55 -19.07
N GLY A 516 14.86 15.42 -19.26
CA GLY A 516 14.99 16.27 -20.45
C GLY A 516 13.92 17.38 -20.63
N VAL A 517 12.82 17.34 -19.86
CA VAL A 517 11.77 18.39 -19.84
C VAL A 517 12.22 19.59 -18.99
N PHE A 518 13.05 19.33 -17.99
CA PHE A 518 13.52 20.32 -17.03
C PHE A 518 14.92 20.82 -17.42
N ASN A 519 15.02 22.05 -17.95
CA ASN A 519 16.28 22.69 -18.28
C ASN A 519 16.48 23.92 -17.41
N LEU A 520 17.63 24.00 -16.72
CA LEU A 520 17.97 25.16 -15.91
C LEU A 520 18.69 26.21 -16.77
N PRO A 521 18.42 27.52 -16.56
CA PRO A 521 19.03 28.59 -17.35
C PRO A 521 20.57 28.57 -17.33
N CYS A 522 21.19 28.12 -16.24
CA CYS A 522 22.64 28.00 -16.09
C CYS A 522 23.20 26.62 -16.46
N GLN A 523 22.56 25.88 -17.36
CA GLN A 523 23.12 24.66 -17.96
C GLN A 523 23.78 24.92 -19.31
N THR A 524 23.56 26.10 -19.88
CA THR A 524 24.04 26.46 -21.22
C THR A 524 25.26 27.36 -21.14
N GLN A 525 26.41 26.79 -20.76
CA GLN A 525 27.70 27.08 -21.41
C GLN A 525 28.60 25.83 -21.29
N PRO A 526 29.34 25.45 -22.36
CA PRO A 526 30.21 24.27 -22.41
C PRO A 526 31.42 24.34 -21.49
#